data_AF-A0A6C0D6A4-F1
#
_entry.id   AF-A0A6C0D6A4-F1
#
_cell.length_a   1.000
_cell.length_b   1.000
_cell.length_c   1.000
_cell.angle_alpha   90.00
_cell.angle_beta   90.00
_cell.angle_gamma   90.00
#
_symmetry.space_group_name_H-M   'P 1'
#
loop_
_entity.id
_entity.type
_entity.pdbx_description
1 polymer ?
#
loop_
_entity_poly.entity_id
_entity_poly.type
_entity_poly.pdbx_seq_one_letter_code
_entity_poly.pdbx_strand_id
1 'polypeptide(L)'
;MVYPVFETESIKERCLDDITRFKKNPENPIFPNIVDETGLNLVTTPDVIALQNVIALQNNIAKITLFLNTQLKNEPYVDKIKGLEPTIQNQCWIARTYLFYQLLILTTVLLSDKDKYDKMFTESKDKYPFREEIPSELKNFKMGIFGSITPTSDIDLGIQYSGTTLKEPGLAYIIHAFESLFVLLTGKTNGSLAYDIETYADMLTLTKNNIDYFYLDSSKFEKLQFDAMLPYVGNSIIRSLLLANKPMSFDDFKNFLWELNTKPRLGISGFTKELDTLDTNPVFTTDELDNIITTLGATWVVSNKTISDFLTSDYEVQRYLYYDKVKIAEEEKFRLTKNSVNNILTSVQILSIMQKISESLTYRIESYICPPTVVHVVRILQASKGDTAKYPTISPIEYCSTLKQNIENIATEPLCTIGKYGFIISLLEQLGNIHRFKLTYCEGGVHPNESKCKNKLDKYAKRYKGAIEWIQKYKETKGGNPRKSRKNRKKSRKTKRRMNKRKYTR
;
A
#
# COMPACT_ATOMS: atom_id res chain seq x y z
N MET A 1 -1.74 -14.60 13.90
CA MET A 1 -2.99 -14.58 13.10
C MET A 1 -2.78 -15.52 11.94
N VAL A 2 -3.65 -16.50 11.75
CA VAL A 2 -3.58 -17.39 10.58
C VAL A 2 -4.20 -16.63 9.41
N TYR A 3 -3.44 -16.40 8.34
CA TYR A 3 -3.98 -15.80 7.13
C TYR A 3 -4.93 -16.82 6.47
N PRO A 4 -6.14 -16.41 6.05
CA PRO A 4 -6.97 -17.29 5.23
C PRO A 4 -6.24 -17.65 3.94
N VAL A 5 -6.51 -18.83 3.40
CA VAL A 5 -5.94 -19.34 2.15
C VAL A 5 -7.05 -19.72 1.17
N PHE A 6 -6.73 -20.06 -0.08
CA PHE A 6 -7.73 -20.49 -1.07
C PHE A 6 -8.25 -21.91 -0.79
N GLU A 7 -8.89 -22.07 0.36
CA GLU A 7 -9.61 -23.26 0.81
C GLU A 7 -10.98 -22.83 1.34
N THR A 8 -12.06 -23.50 0.93
CA THR A 8 -13.43 -23.07 1.24
C THR A 8 -13.69 -22.89 2.74
N GLU A 9 -13.24 -23.83 3.57
CA GLU A 9 -13.44 -23.71 5.03
C GLU A 9 -12.58 -22.57 5.63
N SER A 10 -11.34 -22.37 5.16
CA SER A 10 -10.49 -21.25 5.60
C SER A 10 -11.13 -19.88 5.30
N ILE A 11 -11.72 -19.74 4.10
CA ILE A 11 -12.41 -18.53 3.66
C ILE A 11 -13.68 -18.29 4.49
N LYS A 12 -14.46 -19.35 4.74
CA LYS A 12 -15.68 -19.32 5.54
C LYS A 12 -15.41 -18.94 6.99
N GLU A 13 -14.42 -19.56 7.62
CA GLU A 13 -14.03 -19.26 9.00
C GLU A 13 -13.65 -17.78 9.14
N ARG A 14 -12.87 -17.25 8.19
CA ARG A 14 -12.52 -15.83 8.20
C ARG A 14 -13.74 -14.93 8.01
N CYS A 15 -14.66 -15.26 7.10
CA CYS A 15 -15.90 -14.51 6.92
C CYS A 15 -16.69 -14.43 8.25
N LEU A 16 -16.81 -15.54 8.96
CA LEU A 16 -17.50 -15.60 10.24
C LEU A 16 -16.81 -14.73 11.31
N ASP A 17 -15.47 -14.74 11.36
CA ASP A 17 -14.70 -13.88 12.26
C ASP A 17 -14.95 -12.40 11.95
N ASP A 18 -14.82 -11.98 10.69
CA ASP A 18 -15.02 -10.58 10.30
C ASP A 18 -16.45 -10.09 10.60
N ILE A 19 -17.49 -10.87 10.25
CA ILE A 19 -18.89 -10.55 10.60
C ILE A 19 -19.07 -10.45 12.12
N THR A 20 -18.49 -11.39 12.88
CA THR A 20 -18.58 -11.40 14.35
C THR A 20 -17.91 -10.18 14.96
N ARG A 21 -16.72 -9.81 14.48
CA ARG A 21 -15.96 -8.65 14.93
C ARG A 21 -16.67 -7.35 14.60
N PHE A 22 -17.26 -7.26 13.40
CA PHE A 22 -18.08 -6.11 13.02
C PHE A 22 -19.30 -5.93 13.93
N LYS A 23 -20.05 -7.00 14.20
CA LYS A 23 -21.22 -6.97 15.10
C LYS A 23 -20.87 -6.61 16.55
N LYS A 24 -19.64 -6.89 16.97
CA LYS A 24 -19.12 -6.62 18.32
C LYS A 24 -18.30 -5.33 18.41
N ASN A 25 -18.13 -4.57 17.33
CA ASN A 25 -17.20 -3.45 17.31
C ASN A 25 -17.63 -2.34 18.31
N PRO A 26 -16.86 -2.12 19.40
CA PRO A 26 -17.21 -1.11 20.41
C PRO A 26 -17.11 0.33 19.88
N GLU A 27 -16.40 0.55 18.77
CA GLU A 27 -16.32 1.85 18.10
C GLU A 27 -17.60 2.21 17.33
N ASN A 28 -18.61 1.34 17.33
CA ASN A 28 -19.95 1.64 16.83
C ASN A 28 -20.95 1.83 18.01
N PRO A 29 -20.89 2.97 18.73
CA PRO A 29 -21.64 3.18 19.97
C PRO A 29 -23.16 3.24 19.77
N ILE A 30 -23.64 3.29 18.52
CA ILE A 30 -25.06 3.44 18.19
C ILE A 30 -25.78 2.08 18.26
N PHE A 31 -25.09 0.96 18.08
CA PHE A 31 -25.71 -0.38 18.06
C PHE A 31 -24.85 -1.45 18.73
N PRO A 32 -24.86 -1.58 20.06
CA PRO A 32 -24.45 -2.83 20.69
C PRO A 32 -25.42 -3.92 20.18
N ASN A 33 -24.90 -4.90 19.44
CA ASN A 33 -25.63 -6.02 18.81
C ASN A 33 -26.34 -5.68 17.48
N ILE A 34 -25.55 -5.41 16.43
CA ILE A 34 -26.07 -5.35 15.04
C ILE A 34 -26.72 -6.70 14.68
N VAL A 35 -28.03 -6.70 14.45
CA VAL A 35 -28.77 -7.86 13.93
C VAL A 35 -28.61 -7.90 12.41
N ASP A 36 -28.27 -9.08 11.88
CA ASP A 36 -28.20 -9.29 10.43
C ASP A 36 -29.61 -9.56 9.90
N GLU A 37 -30.23 -8.51 9.38
CA GLU A 37 -31.57 -8.55 8.78
C GLU A 37 -31.50 -8.63 7.25
N THR A 38 -30.31 -8.86 6.67
CA THR A 38 -30.16 -8.93 5.20
C THR A 38 -30.85 -10.16 4.61
N GLY A 39 -31.03 -11.22 5.42
CA GLY A 39 -31.48 -12.53 4.95
C GLY A 39 -30.45 -13.22 4.04
N LEU A 40 -29.24 -12.68 3.93
CA LEU A 40 -28.15 -13.21 3.13
C LEU A 40 -27.29 -14.14 3.98
N ASN A 41 -26.65 -15.10 3.33
CA ASN A 41 -25.69 -15.98 3.96
C ASN A 41 -24.58 -16.36 2.97
N LEU A 42 -23.48 -16.86 3.52
CA LEU A 42 -22.45 -17.50 2.73
C LEU A 42 -22.92 -18.91 2.35
N VAL A 43 -22.92 -19.21 1.05
CA VAL A 43 -23.19 -20.56 0.56
C VAL A 43 -21.87 -21.28 0.40
N THR A 44 -21.68 -22.32 1.20
CA THR A 44 -20.55 -23.24 1.12
C THR A 44 -21.07 -24.59 0.69
N THR A 45 -20.65 -25.08 -0.47
CA THR A 45 -21.01 -26.42 -0.92
C THR A 45 -19.92 -27.40 -0.47
N PRO A 46 -20.25 -28.44 0.33
CA PRO A 46 -19.25 -29.37 0.87
C PRO A 46 -18.60 -30.24 -0.20
N ASP A 47 -19.18 -30.31 -1.40
CA ASP A 47 -18.65 -31.07 -2.52
C ASP A 47 -18.17 -30.12 -3.63
N VAL A 48 -16.87 -30.07 -3.90
CA VAL A 48 -16.30 -29.15 -4.91
C VAL A 48 -16.56 -29.67 -6.34
N ILE A 49 -17.06 -30.91 -6.48
CA ILE A 49 -17.03 -31.64 -7.75
C ILE A 49 -18.27 -31.38 -8.63
N ALA A 50 -19.46 -31.15 -8.07
CA ALA A 50 -20.67 -31.03 -8.89
C ALA A 50 -20.87 -29.65 -9.55
N LEU A 51 -21.20 -29.60 -10.85
CA LEU A 51 -21.51 -28.36 -11.59
C LEU A 51 -22.70 -27.58 -10.98
N GLN A 52 -23.66 -28.29 -10.37
CA GLN A 52 -24.78 -27.69 -9.64
C GLN A 52 -24.31 -26.76 -8.52
N ASN A 53 -23.12 -26.99 -7.97
CA ASN A 53 -22.55 -26.17 -6.91
C ASN A 53 -22.06 -24.82 -7.46
N VAL A 54 -21.50 -24.77 -8.66
CA VAL A 54 -21.14 -23.49 -9.32
C VAL A 54 -22.39 -22.64 -9.53
N ILE A 55 -23.48 -23.23 -10.01
CA ILE A 55 -24.76 -22.53 -10.23
C ILE A 55 -25.31 -21.99 -8.90
N ALA A 56 -25.26 -22.78 -7.83
CA ALA A 56 -25.71 -22.33 -6.51
C ALA A 56 -24.90 -21.12 -6.00
N LEU A 57 -23.58 -21.13 -6.17
CA LEU A 57 -22.69 -20.02 -5.80
C LEU A 57 -23.00 -18.77 -6.64
N GLN A 58 -23.15 -18.91 -7.96
CA GLN A 58 -23.53 -17.81 -8.86
C GLN A 58 -24.88 -17.20 -8.50
N ASN A 59 -25.89 -18.04 -8.21
CA ASN A 59 -27.20 -17.59 -7.78
C ASN A 59 -27.13 -16.83 -6.46
N ASN A 60 -26.27 -17.23 -5.54
CA ASN A 60 -26.08 -16.49 -4.29
C ASN A 60 -25.40 -15.13 -4.52
N ILE A 61 -24.37 -15.09 -5.38
CA ILE A 61 -23.72 -13.83 -5.79
C ILE A 61 -24.75 -12.87 -6.40
N ALA A 62 -25.57 -13.35 -7.32
CA ALA A 62 -26.62 -12.54 -7.94
C ALA A 62 -27.61 -11.96 -6.91
N LYS A 63 -28.02 -12.75 -5.91
CA LYS A 63 -28.87 -12.28 -4.80
C LYS A 63 -28.21 -11.17 -3.98
N ILE A 64 -26.95 -11.37 -3.59
CA ILE A 64 -26.20 -10.38 -2.81
C ILE A 64 -25.99 -9.09 -3.62
N THR A 65 -25.61 -9.22 -4.89
CA THR A 65 -25.44 -8.10 -5.82
C THR A 65 -26.75 -7.33 -6.03
N LEU A 66 -27.88 -8.02 -6.17
CA LEU A 66 -29.21 -7.40 -6.28
C LEU A 66 -29.54 -6.59 -5.03
N PHE A 67 -29.28 -7.14 -3.84
CA PHE A 67 -29.47 -6.44 -2.57
C PHE A 67 -28.64 -5.14 -2.54
N LEU A 68 -27.33 -5.24 -2.79
CA LEU A 68 -26.42 -4.09 -2.79
C LEU A 68 -26.84 -3.03 -3.82
N ASN A 69 -27.15 -3.43 -5.05
CA ASN A 69 -27.57 -2.51 -6.10
C ASN A 69 -28.88 -1.79 -5.76
N THR A 70 -29.79 -2.46 -5.06
CA THR A 70 -31.06 -1.87 -4.59
C THR A 70 -30.79 -0.80 -3.54
N GLN A 71 -30.00 -1.13 -2.50
CA GLN A 71 -29.69 -0.18 -1.42
C GLN A 71 -28.84 1.01 -1.91
N LEU A 72 -27.90 0.75 -2.81
CA LEU A 72 -26.99 1.77 -3.36
C LEU A 72 -27.59 2.51 -4.57
N LYS A 73 -28.78 2.14 -5.05
CA LYS A 73 -29.40 2.68 -6.27
C LYS A 73 -28.47 2.62 -7.49
N ASN A 74 -27.72 1.52 -7.61
CA ASN A 74 -26.67 1.28 -8.60
C ASN A 74 -25.46 2.23 -8.57
N GLU A 75 -25.38 3.18 -7.64
CA GLU A 75 -24.22 4.05 -7.46
C GLU A 75 -23.03 3.31 -6.82
N PRO A 76 -21.78 3.80 -6.99
CA PRO A 76 -20.62 3.23 -6.30
C PRO A 76 -20.77 3.24 -4.79
N TYR A 77 -20.27 2.19 -4.14
CA TYR A 77 -20.39 2.03 -2.68
C TYR A 77 -19.82 3.23 -1.91
N VAL A 78 -18.60 3.66 -2.24
CA VAL A 78 -17.91 4.76 -1.57
C VAL A 78 -18.65 6.11 -1.65
N ASP A 79 -19.41 6.31 -2.72
CA ASP A 79 -20.18 7.53 -2.96
C ASP A 79 -21.48 7.52 -2.18
N LYS A 80 -22.14 6.36 -2.12
CA LYS A 80 -23.48 6.25 -1.55
C LYS A 80 -23.52 5.95 -0.06
N ILE A 81 -22.62 5.11 0.43
CA ILE A 81 -22.72 4.50 1.77
C ILE A 81 -22.88 5.53 2.90
N LYS A 82 -22.16 6.65 2.83
CA LYS A 82 -22.18 7.69 3.88
C LYS A 82 -23.52 8.42 4.00
N GLY A 83 -24.32 8.44 2.94
CA GLY A 83 -25.63 9.11 2.92
C GLY A 83 -26.78 8.20 3.32
N LEU A 84 -26.54 6.93 3.62
CA LEU A 84 -27.57 5.98 4.02
C LEU A 84 -27.80 6.02 5.53
N GLU A 85 -28.98 5.58 5.97
CA GLU A 85 -29.26 5.39 7.39
C GLU A 85 -28.30 4.36 8.00
N PRO A 86 -27.86 4.54 9.26
CA PRO A 86 -26.87 3.66 9.90
C PRO A 86 -27.20 2.16 9.83
N THR A 87 -28.48 1.79 9.99
CA THR A 87 -28.93 0.40 9.84
C THR A 87 -28.67 -0.15 8.44
N ILE A 88 -28.98 0.64 7.40
CA ILE A 88 -28.73 0.28 6.01
C ILE A 88 -27.23 0.25 5.71
N GLN A 89 -26.43 1.15 6.30
CA GLN A 89 -24.97 1.10 6.17
C GLN A 89 -24.41 -0.22 6.68
N ASN A 90 -24.86 -0.67 7.86
CA ASN A 90 -24.44 -1.94 8.44
C ASN A 90 -24.86 -3.14 7.58
N GLN A 91 -26.09 -3.14 7.07
CA GLN A 91 -26.57 -4.18 6.16
C GLN A 91 -25.79 -4.22 4.85
N CYS A 92 -25.49 -3.06 4.25
CA CYS A 92 -24.66 -2.97 3.05
C CYS A 92 -23.24 -3.47 3.30
N TRP A 93 -22.66 -3.17 4.46
CA TRP A 93 -21.35 -3.69 4.83
C TRP A 93 -21.38 -5.23 4.94
N ILE A 94 -22.37 -5.80 5.63
CA ILE A 94 -22.53 -7.27 5.77
C ILE A 94 -22.68 -7.92 4.39
N ALA A 95 -23.57 -7.39 3.55
CA ALA A 95 -23.80 -7.89 2.20
C ALA A 95 -22.54 -7.80 1.32
N ARG A 96 -21.79 -6.70 1.39
CA ARG A 96 -20.51 -6.53 0.68
C ARG A 96 -19.47 -7.55 1.16
N THR A 97 -19.39 -7.79 2.47
CA THR A 97 -18.50 -8.79 3.05
C THR A 97 -18.87 -10.20 2.56
N TYR A 98 -20.17 -10.56 2.54
CA TYR A 98 -20.61 -11.82 1.94
C TYR A 98 -20.29 -11.91 0.45
N LEU A 99 -20.49 -10.85 -0.34
CA LEU A 99 -20.16 -10.84 -1.76
C LEU A 99 -18.68 -11.15 -1.98
N PHE A 100 -17.81 -10.46 -1.24
CA PHE A 100 -16.37 -10.64 -1.30
C PHE A 100 -15.96 -12.09 -1.01
N TYR A 101 -16.42 -12.66 0.11
CA TYR A 101 -16.09 -14.03 0.49
C TYR A 101 -16.74 -15.08 -0.43
N GLN A 102 -17.94 -14.82 -0.95
CA GLN A 102 -18.61 -15.71 -1.89
C GLN A 102 -17.86 -15.79 -3.23
N LEU A 103 -17.32 -14.67 -3.71
CA LEU A 103 -16.45 -14.62 -4.88
C LEU A 103 -15.14 -15.38 -4.65
N LEU A 104 -14.52 -15.27 -3.47
CA LEU A 104 -13.33 -16.05 -3.12
C LEU A 104 -13.59 -17.56 -3.11
N ILE A 105 -14.73 -18.00 -2.57
CA ILE A 105 -15.14 -19.42 -2.61
C ILE A 105 -15.29 -19.88 -4.06
N LEU A 106 -16.02 -19.13 -4.89
CA LEU A 106 -16.21 -19.50 -6.29
C LEU A 106 -14.87 -19.52 -7.05
N THR A 107 -14.00 -18.54 -6.79
CA THR A 107 -12.64 -18.51 -7.36
C THR A 107 -11.88 -19.79 -7.02
N THR A 108 -11.89 -20.20 -5.74
CA THR A 108 -11.28 -21.45 -5.27
C THR A 108 -11.83 -22.68 -5.99
N VAL A 109 -13.16 -22.79 -6.11
CA VAL A 109 -13.83 -23.92 -6.80
C VAL A 109 -13.42 -24.00 -8.26
N LEU A 110 -13.39 -22.87 -8.97
CA LEU A 110 -13.03 -22.83 -10.39
C LEU A 110 -11.55 -23.14 -10.61
N LEU A 111 -10.66 -22.63 -9.75
CA LEU A 111 -9.23 -22.90 -9.84
C LEU A 111 -8.85 -24.34 -9.49
N SER A 112 -9.76 -25.10 -8.87
CA SER A 112 -9.55 -26.50 -8.50
C SER A 112 -9.95 -27.49 -9.61
N ASP A 113 -10.62 -27.03 -10.67
CA ASP A 113 -11.25 -27.91 -11.66
C ASP A 113 -11.25 -27.26 -13.06
N LYS A 114 -10.56 -27.92 -14.00
CA LYS A 114 -10.39 -27.44 -15.37
C LYS A 114 -11.71 -27.24 -16.11
N ASP A 115 -12.62 -28.21 -16.04
CA ASP A 115 -13.87 -28.15 -16.79
C ASP A 115 -14.74 -27.00 -16.30
N LYS A 116 -14.73 -26.72 -15.00
CA LYS A 116 -15.42 -25.56 -14.43
C LYS A 116 -14.75 -24.25 -14.82
N TYR A 117 -13.41 -24.20 -14.77
CA TYR A 117 -12.63 -23.03 -15.19
C TYR A 117 -12.90 -22.67 -16.65
N ASP A 118 -12.72 -23.60 -17.57
CA ASP A 118 -12.82 -23.38 -19.01
C ASP A 118 -14.24 -22.98 -19.43
N LYS A 119 -15.27 -23.47 -18.71
CA LYS A 119 -16.67 -23.06 -18.92
C LYS A 119 -16.93 -21.62 -18.45
N MET A 120 -16.26 -21.17 -17.39
CA MET A 120 -16.47 -19.83 -16.85
C MET A 120 -15.68 -18.76 -17.62
N PHE A 121 -14.42 -19.04 -17.94
CA PHE A 121 -13.48 -18.08 -18.54
C PHE A 121 -13.33 -18.27 -20.05
N THR A 122 -14.43 -18.46 -20.76
CA THR A 122 -14.42 -18.78 -22.20
C THR A 122 -13.71 -17.72 -23.05
N GLU A 123 -13.83 -16.44 -22.69
CA GLU A 123 -13.26 -15.30 -23.42
C GLU A 123 -11.79 -15.03 -23.07
N SER A 124 -11.35 -15.37 -21.85
CA SER A 124 -9.99 -15.07 -21.38
C SER A 124 -9.06 -16.28 -21.29
N LYS A 125 -9.57 -17.50 -21.54
CA LYS A 125 -8.79 -18.75 -21.48
C LYS A 125 -7.56 -18.77 -22.39
N ASP A 126 -7.57 -18.03 -23.49
CA ASP A 126 -6.41 -17.98 -24.39
C ASP A 126 -5.26 -17.14 -23.79
N LYS A 127 -5.59 -16.15 -22.95
CA LYS A 127 -4.62 -15.30 -22.26
C LYS A 127 -4.21 -15.87 -20.90
N TYR A 128 -5.17 -16.44 -20.16
CA TYR A 128 -4.95 -17.11 -18.88
C TYR A 128 -5.61 -18.49 -18.91
N PRO A 129 -4.95 -19.50 -19.53
CA PRO A 129 -5.47 -20.86 -19.57
C PRO A 129 -5.44 -21.50 -18.18
N PHE A 130 -6.27 -22.52 -17.99
CA PHE A 130 -6.21 -23.33 -16.78
C PHE A 130 -4.79 -23.87 -16.53
N ARG A 131 -4.36 -23.83 -15.26
CA ARG A 131 -3.03 -24.28 -14.81
C ARG A 131 -3.14 -25.47 -13.88
N GLU A 132 -2.73 -26.63 -14.36
CA GLU A 132 -2.83 -27.94 -13.68
C GLU A 132 -2.09 -27.99 -12.33
N GLU A 133 -1.06 -27.16 -12.15
CA GLU A 133 -0.30 -27.10 -10.90
C GLU A 133 -0.95 -26.24 -9.80
N ILE A 134 -1.90 -25.36 -10.15
CA ILE A 134 -2.51 -24.43 -9.20
C ILE A 134 -3.39 -25.13 -8.16
N PRO A 135 -4.24 -26.13 -8.49
CA PRO A 135 -5.07 -26.84 -7.51
C PRO A 135 -4.29 -27.32 -6.27
N SER A 136 -3.10 -27.93 -6.47
CA SER A 136 -2.26 -28.41 -5.36
C SER A 136 -1.60 -27.30 -4.54
N GLU A 137 -1.60 -26.08 -5.05
CA GLU A 137 -0.91 -24.92 -4.50
C GLU A 137 -1.86 -23.88 -3.87
N LEU A 138 -3.18 -24.05 -3.97
CA LEU A 138 -4.16 -23.08 -3.47
C LEU A 138 -3.96 -22.71 -1.99
N LYS A 139 -3.61 -23.68 -1.15
CA LYS A 139 -3.28 -23.47 0.27
C LYS A 139 -2.03 -22.62 0.53
N ASN A 140 -1.19 -22.43 -0.48
CA ASN A 140 0.03 -21.62 -0.40
C ASN A 140 -0.22 -20.17 -0.84
N PHE A 141 -1.42 -19.83 -1.32
CA PHE A 141 -1.84 -18.45 -1.57
C PHE A 141 -2.52 -17.90 -0.31
N LYS A 142 -1.76 -17.18 0.50
CA LYS A 142 -2.23 -16.53 1.71
C LYS A 142 -2.90 -15.20 1.37
N MET A 143 -3.97 -14.90 2.08
CA MET A 143 -4.77 -13.69 1.90
C MET A 143 -4.66 -12.78 3.13
N GLY A 144 -3.91 -11.69 2.99
CA GLY A 144 -3.88 -10.58 3.93
C GLY A 144 -5.05 -9.64 3.67
N ILE A 145 -6.11 -9.74 4.47
CA ILE A 145 -7.28 -8.85 4.36
C ILE A 145 -7.12 -7.69 5.34
N PHE A 146 -7.05 -6.48 4.80
CA PHE A 146 -6.91 -5.21 5.51
C PHE A 146 -8.16 -4.33 5.32
N GLY A 147 -8.41 -3.42 6.26
CA GLY A 147 -9.67 -2.67 6.29
C GLY A 147 -10.84 -3.57 6.69
N SER A 148 -12.07 -3.05 6.75
CA SER A 148 -13.31 -3.82 7.00
C SER A 148 -13.68 -4.10 8.47
N ILE A 149 -13.76 -3.09 9.33
CA ILE A 149 -14.63 -3.19 10.53
C ILE A 149 -15.55 -1.98 10.71
N THR A 150 -15.60 -1.09 9.72
CA THR A 150 -16.55 0.02 9.67
C THR A 150 -17.26 0.04 8.32
N PRO A 151 -18.53 0.50 8.26
CA PRO A 151 -19.30 0.49 7.00
C PRO A 151 -18.65 1.27 5.87
N THR A 152 -17.85 2.29 6.19
CA THR A 152 -17.30 3.25 5.23
C THR A 152 -15.85 2.98 4.85
N SER A 153 -15.24 1.90 5.36
CA SER A 153 -13.89 1.50 4.94
C SER A 153 -13.93 0.66 3.67
N ASP A 154 -12.85 0.73 2.94
CA ASP A 154 -12.42 -0.21 1.90
C ASP A 154 -12.25 -1.64 2.46
N ILE A 155 -12.32 -2.63 1.56
CA ILE A 155 -11.82 -3.99 1.77
C ILE A 155 -10.59 -4.17 0.88
N ASP A 156 -9.40 -4.21 1.49
CA ASP A 156 -8.14 -4.44 0.80
C ASP A 156 -7.72 -5.92 0.94
N LEU A 157 -7.52 -6.62 -0.17
CA LEU A 157 -7.04 -7.99 -0.19
C LEU A 157 -5.64 -8.08 -0.81
N GLY A 158 -4.62 -8.25 0.02
CA GLY A 158 -3.28 -8.67 -0.41
C GLY A 158 -3.20 -10.19 -0.57
N ILE A 159 -2.84 -10.67 -1.76
CA ILE A 159 -2.61 -12.09 -2.04
C ILE A 159 -1.10 -12.33 -2.13
N GLN A 160 -0.59 -13.21 -1.27
CA GLN A 160 0.81 -13.60 -1.21
C GLN A 160 0.96 -15.08 -1.52
N TYR A 161 1.87 -15.45 -2.43
CA TYR A 161 2.28 -16.84 -2.59
C TYR A 161 3.46 -17.16 -1.64
N SER A 162 3.25 -18.15 -0.78
CA SER A 162 4.22 -18.64 0.21
C SER A 162 4.80 -20.03 -0.09
N GLY A 163 4.39 -20.65 -1.21
CA GLY A 163 4.91 -21.95 -1.62
C GLY A 163 6.26 -21.84 -2.34
N THR A 164 6.82 -22.99 -2.71
CA THR A 164 8.15 -23.10 -3.35
C THR A 164 8.17 -24.01 -4.58
N THR A 165 7.00 -24.52 -4.96
CA THR A 165 6.81 -25.65 -5.89
C THR A 165 6.27 -25.20 -7.24
N LEU A 166 5.67 -24.00 -7.34
CA LEU A 166 5.27 -23.43 -8.61
C LEU A 166 6.46 -23.29 -9.56
N LYS A 167 6.29 -23.79 -10.79
CA LYS A 167 7.27 -23.65 -11.88
C LYS A 167 7.31 -22.23 -12.42
N GLU A 168 6.15 -21.59 -12.45
CA GLU A 168 5.93 -20.25 -12.97
C GLU A 168 5.12 -19.40 -11.99
N PRO A 169 5.32 -18.07 -11.96
CA PRO A 169 4.62 -17.15 -11.07
C PRO A 169 3.10 -17.28 -11.13
N GLY A 170 2.43 -17.20 -9.98
CA GLY A 170 1.01 -17.53 -9.82
C GLY A 170 0.09 -16.37 -9.45
N LEU A 171 0.63 -15.27 -8.91
CA LEU A 171 -0.18 -14.17 -8.36
C LEU A 171 -1.04 -13.49 -9.43
N ALA A 172 -0.46 -13.19 -10.60
CA ALA A 172 -1.21 -12.59 -11.71
C ALA A 172 -2.41 -13.45 -12.12
N TYR A 173 -2.23 -14.77 -12.16
CA TYR A 173 -3.27 -15.74 -12.53
C TYR A 173 -4.42 -15.79 -11.50
N ILE A 174 -4.08 -15.84 -10.20
CA ILE A 174 -5.08 -15.84 -9.12
C ILE A 174 -5.88 -14.53 -9.10
N ILE A 175 -5.19 -13.38 -9.20
CA ILE A 175 -5.84 -12.07 -9.18
C ILE A 175 -6.75 -11.89 -10.40
N HIS A 176 -6.29 -12.28 -11.60
CA HIS A 176 -7.10 -12.29 -12.81
C HIS A 176 -8.38 -13.10 -12.60
N ALA A 177 -8.28 -14.32 -12.05
CA ALA A 177 -9.45 -15.17 -11.85
C ALA A 177 -10.49 -14.50 -10.93
N PHE A 178 -10.06 -13.94 -9.81
CA PHE A 178 -10.95 -13.24 -8.88
C PHE A 178 -11.61 -12.01 -9.51
N GLU A 179 -10.82 -11.11 -10.11
CA GLU A 179 -11.36 -9.85 -10.65
C GLU A 179 -12.21 -10.06 -11.91
N SER A 180 -11.89 -11.06 -12.71
CA SER A 180 -12.70 -11.42 -13.88
C SER A 180 -14.06 -11.96 -13.46
N LEU A 181 -14.12 -12.81 -12.42
CA LEU A 181 -15.39 -13.25 -11.83
C LEU A 181 -16.20 -12.10 -11.26
N PHE A 182 -15.53 -11.17 -10.59
CA PHE A 182 -16.21 -9.98 -10.08
C PHE A 182 -16.92 -9.25 -11.22
N VAL A 183 -16.23 -8.91 -12.30
CA VAL A 183 -16.83 -8.19 -13.43
C VAL A 183 -17.93 -9.01 -14.08
N LEU A 184 -17.66 -10.29 -14.37
CA LEU A 184 -18.61 -11.19 -15.03
C LEU A 184 -19.93 -11.34 -14.26
N LEU A 185 -19.87 -11.51 -12.94
CA LEU A 185 -21.03 -11.86 -12.13
C LEU A 185 -21.76 -10.64 -11.53
N THR A 186 -21.09 -9.49 -11.44
CA THR A 186 -21.72 -8.26 -10.93
C THR A 186 -22.16 -7.30 -12.03
N GLY A 187 -21.64 -7.46 -13.26
CA GLY A 187 -21.88 -6.55 -14.37
C GLY A 187 -21.27 -5.15 -14.19
N LYS A 188 -20.44 -4.93 -13.16
CA LYS A 188 -19.81 -3.63 -12.89
C LYS A 188 -18.56 -3.48 -13.76
N THR A 189 -18.64 -2.62 -14.77
CA THR A 189 -17.53 -2.34 -15.71
C THR A 189 -16.35 -1.62 -15.06
N ASN A 190 -16.55 -0.92 -13.94
CA ASN A 190 -15.48 -0.35 -13.10
C ASN A 190 -14.87 -1.37 -12.12
N GLY A 191 -15.26 -2.65 -12.23
CA GLY A 191 -14.77 -3.77 -11.43
C GLY A 191 -14.99 -3.64 -9.93
N SER A 192 -14.07 -4.22 -9.16
CA SER A 192 -14.19 -4.40 -7.72
C SER A 192 -14.31 -3.08 -6.93
N LEU A 193 -13.82 -1.99 -7.51
CA LEU A 193 -13.93 -0.63 -6.99
C LEU A 193 -15.38 -0.14 -6.90
N ALA A 194 -16.30 -0.69 -7.71
CA ALA A 194 -17.72 -0.33 -7.59
C ALA A 194 -18.30 -0.68 -6.22
N TYR A 195 -17.73 -1.69 -5.55
CA TYR A 195 -18.08 -2.05 -4.16
C TYR A 195 -16.95 -1.72 -3.17
N ASP A 196 -15.96 -0.90 -3.53
CA ASP A 196 -14.86 -0.51 -2.64
C ASP A 196 -14.10 -1.75 -2.10
N ILE A 197 -13.88 -2.72 -2.99
CA ILE A 197 -13.09 -3.93 -2.80
C ILE A 197 -11.87 -3.83 -3.71
N GLU A 198 -10.68 -4.00 -3.15
CA GLU A 198 -9.42 -3.87 -3.87
C GLU A 198 -8.57 -5.11 -3.67
N THR A 199 -7.97 -5.62 -4.75
CA THR A 199 -7.06 -6.79 -4.67
C THR A 199 -5.66 -6.43 -5.12
N TYR A 200 -4.66 -7.05 -4.49
CA TYR A 200 -3.26 -6.73 -4.69
C TYR A 200 -2.38 -7.98 -4.67
N ALA A 201 -1.40 -8.03 -5.57
CA ALA A 201 -0.29 -8.96 -5.45
C ALA A 201 0.64 -8.50 -4.32
N ASP A 202 0.51 -9.09 -3.13
CA ASP A 202 1.42 -8.81 -2.02
C ASP A 202 2.73 -9.57 -2.23
N MET A 203 3.72 -8.82 -2.71
CA MET A 203 5.07 -9.29 -2.94
C MET A 203 6.06 -8.68 -1.94
N LEU A 204 5.62 -8.19 -0.78
CA LEU A 204 6.51 -7.53 0.19
C LEU A 204 7.25 -8.52 1.10
N THR A 205 6.67 -9.70 1.28
CA THR A 205 7.18 -10.74 2.18
C THR A 205 7.45 -12.05 1.44
N LEU A 206 8.33 -12.84 2.03
CA LEU A 206 8.52 -14.26 1.75
C LEU A 206 8.21 -15.04 3.02
N THR A 207 7.72 -16.27 2.88
CA THR A 207 7.52 -17.16 4.03
C THR A 207 8.63 -18.21 4.06
N LYS A 208 9.22 -18.44 5.22
CA LYS A 208 10.09 -19.58 5.49
C LYS A 208 9.76 -20.13 6.87
N ASN A 209 9.57 -21.44 7.00
CA ASN A 209 9.22 -22.09 8.28
C ASN A 209 8.01 -21.44 8.99
N ASN A 210 6.96 -21.09 8.22
CA ASN A 210 5.77 -20.36 8.70
C ASN A 210 6.02 -18.96 9.27
N ILE A 211 7.21 -18.39 9.05
CA ILE A 211 7.56 -17.02 9.44
C ILE A 211 7.65 -16.17 8.17
N ASP A 212 6.94 -15.03 8.18
CA ASP A 212 7.00 -14.06 7.10
C ASP A 212 8.11 -13.04 7.36
N TYR A 213 8.96 -12.81 6.37
CA TYR A 213 10.05 -11.83 6.44
C TYR A 213 10.04 -10.89 5.23
N PHE A 214 10.37 -9.63 5.49
CA PHE A 214 10.55 -8.57 4.51
C PHE A 214 11.91 -8.73 3.83
N TYR A 215 11.87 -9.12 2.55
CA TYR A 215 13.08 -9.33 1.74
C TYR A 215 13.44 -8.11 0.89
N LEU A 216 12.47 -7.21 0.69
CA LEU A 216 12.64 -5.93 -0.01
C LEU A 216 13.19 -4.87 0.95
N ASP A 217 14.45 -5.04 1.34
CA ASP A 217 15.13 -4.22 2.34
C ASP A 217 15.73 -2.93 1.74
N SER A 218 14.91 -1.88 1.65
CA SER A 218 15.37 -0.54 1.26
C SER A 218 16.29 0.13 2.28
N SER A 219 16.53 -0.45 3.46
CA SER A 219 17.58 0.05 4.36
C SER A 219 18.99 -0.10 3.79
N LYS A 220 19.15 -1.00 2.81
CA LYS A 220 20.38 -1.20 2.03
C LYS A 220 20.55 -0.20 0.88
N PHE A 221 19.59 0.70 0.65
CA PHE A 221 19.70 1.65 -0.46
C PHE A 221 20.76 2.70 -0.17
N GLU A 222 21.55 3.00 -1.18
CA GLU A 222 22.38 4.18 -1.26
C GLU A 222 21.72 5.23 -2.17
N LYS A 223 22.37 6.38 -2.34
CA LYS A 223 21.87 7.49 -3.17
C LYS A 223 21.55 7.01 -4.60
N LEU A 224 22.39 6.13 -5.17
CA LEU A 224 22.17 5.59 -6.50
C LEU A 224 20.86 4.80 -6.63
N GLN A 225 20.57 3.89 -5.69
CA GLN A 225 19.31 3.11 -5.73
C GLN A 225 18.10 4.00 -5.44
N PHE A 226 18.25 4.97 -4.54
CA PHE A 226 17.20 5.96 -4.29
C PHE A 226 16.87 6.77 -5.56
N ASP A 227 17.89 7.28 -6.26
CA ASP A 227 17.71 8.05 -7.50
C ASP A 227 17.02 7.22 -8.59
N ALA A 228 17.37 5.94 -8.68
CA ALA A 228 16.72 5.00 -9.62
C ALA A 228 15.25 4.69 -9.27
N MET A 229 14.79 4.94 -8.03
CA MET A 229 13.38 4.83 -7.64
C MET A 229 12.57 6.10 -7.90
N LEU A 230 13.22 7.26 -8.08
CA LEU A 230 12.53 8.55 -8.24
C LEU A 230 11.53 8.59 -9.41
N PRO A 231 11.76 7.95 -10.58
CA PRO A 231 10.75 7.91 -11.65
C PRO A 231 9.41 7.28 -11.18
N TYR A 232 9.47 6.28 -10.30
CA TYR A 232 8.28 5.59 -9.78
C TYR A 232 7.57 6.41 -8.70
N VAL A 233 8.32 7.20 -7.93
CA VAL A 233 7.75 8.22 -7.05
C VAL A 233 7.07 9.32 -7.87
N GLY A 234 7.71 9.74 -8.96
CA GLY A 234 7.15 10.67 -9.94
C GLY A 234 5.83 10.18 -10.53
N ASN A 235 5.74 8.89 -10.90
CA ASN A 235 4.49 8.25 -11.33
C ASN A 235 3.37 8.44 -10.31
N SER A 236 3.67 8.25 -9.02
CA SER A 236 2.67 8.36 -7.95
C SER A 236 2.15 9.78 -7.78
N ILE A 237 3.06 10.76 -7.81
CA ILE A 237 2.72 12.18 -7.69
C ILE A 237 1.90 12.64 -8.91
N ILE A 238 2.39 12.37 -10.13
CA ILE A 238 1.71 12.73 -11.37
C ILE A 238 0.33 12.09 -11.41
N ARG A 239 0.21 10.78 -11.12
CA ARG A 239 -1.10 10.10 -11.07
C ARG A 239 -2.04 10.77 -10.08
N SER A 240 -1.56 11.12 -8.89
CA SER A 240 -2.36 11.78 -7.86
C SER A 240 -2.87 13.16 -8.31
N LEU A 241 -2.01 13.96 -8.95
CA LEU A 241 -2.38 15.25 -9.53
C LEU A 241 -3.45 15.11 -10.61
N LEU A 242 -3.35 14.10 -11.45
CA LEU A 242 -4.30 13.89 -12.54
C LEU A 242 -5.63 13.37 -12.06
N LEU A 243 -5.64 12.46 -11.10
CA LEU A 243 -6.87 12.03 -10.43
C LEU A 243 -7.59 13.20 -9.75
N ALA A 244 -6.87 14.23 -9.33
CA ALA A 244 -7.48 15.41 -8.72
C ALA A 244 -8.22 16.31 -9.70
N ASN A 245 -7.82 16.30 -10.98
CA ASN A 245 -8.33 17.18 -12.03
C ASN A 245 -9.24 16.45 -13.05
N LYS A 246 -9.63 15.19 -12.80
CA LYS A 246 -10.53 14.46 -13.71
C LYS A 246 -11.98 15.00 -13.62
N PRO A 247 -12.69 15.22 -14.73
CA PRO A 247 -12.31 14.88 -16.10
C PRO A 247 -11.41 15.96 -16.75
N MET A 248 -10.23 15.56 -17.23
CA MET A 248 -9.30 16.40 -17.99
C MET A 248 -9.17 15.81 -19.39
N SER A 249 -9.26 16.64 -20.43
CA SER A 249 -9.02 16.16 -21.81
C SER A 249 -7.54 15.83 -22.00
N PHE A 250 -7.20 15.03 -23.02
CA PHE A 250 -5.79 14.68 -23.29
C PHE A 250 -4.91 15.90 -23.63
N ASP A 251 -5.47 16.92 -24.27
CA ASP A 251 -4.75 18.15 -24.60
C ASP A 251 -4.61 19.06 -23.38
N ASP A 252 -5.63 19.16 -22.53
CA ASP A 252 -5.51 19.83 -21.22
C ASP A 252 -4.47 19.14 -20.35
N PHE A 253 -4.38 17.81 -20.45
CA PHE A 253 -3.37 17.03 -19.76
C PHE A 253 -1.95 17.34 -20.26
N LYS A 254 -1.73 17.37 -21.57
CA LYS A 254 -0.43 17.80 -22.13
C LYS A 254 -0.06 19.21 -21.72
N ASN A 255 -1.02 20.13 -21.72
CA ASN A 255 -0.81 21.52 -21.31
C ASN A 255 -0.49 21.61 -19.81
N PHE A 256 -1.24 20.90 -18.95
CA PHE A 256 -0.98 20.81 -17.52
C PHE A 256 0.43 20.28 -17.23
N LEU A 257 0.87 19.26 -17.97
CA LEU A 257 2.22 18.71 -17.84
C LEU A 257 3.30 19.66 -18.36
N TRP A 258 3.04 20.35 -19.46
CA TRP A 258 3.93 21.40 -19.94
C TRP A 258 4.06 22.50 -18.89
N GLU A 259 2.97 22.90 -18.24
CA GLU A 259 2.98 23.86 -17.13
C GLU A 259 3.75 23.33 -15.91
N LEU A 260 3.57 22.07 -15.52
CA LEU A 260 4.35 21.45 -14.43
C LEU A 260 5.85 21.48 -14.71
N ASN A 261 6.26 21.29 -15.98
CA ASN A 261 7.67 21.30 -16.38
C ASN A 261 8.24 22.72 -16.55
N THR A 262 7.42 23.73 -16.85
CA THR A 262 7.88 25.08 -17.22
C THR A 262 7.60 26.16 -16.18
N LYS A 263 6.64 25.96 -15.27
CA LYS A 263 6.24 26.93 -14.24
C LYS A 263 6.63 26.44 -12.84
N PRO A 264 7.64 27.06 -12.19
CA PRO A 264 8.06 26.68 -10.84
C PRO A 264 6.95 26.78 -9.77
N ARG A 265 5.97 27.67 -9.98
CA ARG A 265 4.84 27.94 -9.06
C ARG A 265 3.79 26.83 -9.01
N LEU A 266 3.63 26.04 -10.08
CA LEU A 266 2.79 24.83 -10.12
C LEU A 266 3.63 23.55 -9.89
N GLY A 267 4.96 23.68 -9.98
CA GLY A 267 5.91 22.63 -9.60
C GLY A 267 6.02 22.44 -8.08
N ILE A 268 6.91 21.54 -7.66
CA ILE A 268 6.98 21.07 -6.26
C ILE A 268 7.36 22.17 -5.24
N SER A 269 7.86 23.33 -5.67
CA SER A 269 8.04 24.50 -4.78
C SER A 269 6.72 25.15 -4.32
N GLY A 270 5.61 24.90 -5.03
CA GLY A 270 4.27 25.19 -4.55
C GLY A 270 3.85 24.25 -3.42
N PHE A 271 4.22 22.97 -3.53
CA PHE A 271 3.89 21.94 -2.52
C PHE A 271 4.54 22.24 -1.16
N THR A 272 5.75 22.80 -1.13
CA THR A 272 6.43 23.12 0.14
C THR A 272 5.74 24.27 0.88
N LYS A 273 5.22 25.28 0.18
CA LYS A 273 4.43 26.37 0.79
C LYS A 273 3.08 25.90 1.34
N GLU A 274 2.50 24.86 0.75
CA GLU A 274 1.24 24.28 1.26
C GLU A 274 1.44 23.54 2.58
N LEU A 275 2.62 22.97 2.82
CA LEU A 275 2.96 22.32 4.08
C LEU A 275 3.06 23.31 5.24
N ASP A 276 3.49 24.54 4.98
CA ASP A 276 3.53 25.62 5.99
C ASP A 276 2.13 25.94 6.52
N THR A 277 1.07 25.67 5.75
CA THR A 277 -0.32 25.88 6.17
C THR A 277 -0.90 24.72 7.00
N LEU A 278 -0.25 23.56 7.03
CA LEU A 278 -0.71 22.36 7.72
C LEU A 278 -0.17 22.23 9.15
N ASP A 279 0.42 23.30 9.71
CA ASP A 279 1.12 23.31 11.03
C ASP A 279 2.13 22.14 11.16
N THR A 280 2.67 21.70 10.02
CA THR A 280 3.73 20.69 9.99
C THR A 280 5.05 21.41 10.13
N ASN A 281 5.44 21.80 11.35
CA ASN A 281 6.78 22.33 11.65
C ASN A 281 7.87 21.44 11.01
N PRO A 282 8.51 21.81 9.88
CA PRO A 282 9.43 20.91 9.23
C PRO A 282 10.85 21.27 9.66
N VAL A 283 11.43 20.48 10.56
CA VAL A 283 12.90 20.37 10.67
C VAL A 283 13.40 19.33 9.66
N PHE A 284 12.94 19.45 8.42
CA PHE A 284 13.61 18.87 7.26
C PHE A 284 14.14 20.07 6.49
N THR A 285 15.46 20.25 6.47
CA THR A 285 16.07 21.42 5.81
C THR A 285 15.55 21.50 4.39
N THR A 286 14.89 22.60 4.05
CA THR A 286 14.30 22.90 2.73
C THR A 286 15.24 22.48 1.60
N ASP A 287 16.55 22.75 1.76
CA ASP A 287 17.59 22.43 0.78
C ASP A 287 17.72 20.94 0.42
N GLU A 288 17.56 20.01 1.36
CA GLU A 288 17.64 18.57 1.06
C GLU A 288 16.41 18.11 0.27
N LEU A 289 15.23 18.63 0.64
CA LEU A 289 13.99 18.33 -0.05
C LEU A 289 13.99 18.97 -1.45
N ASP A 290 14.43 20.22 -1.57
CA ASP A 290 14.53 20.98 -2.82
C ASP A 290 15.49 20.29 -3.82
N ASN A 291 16.60 19.72 -3.35
CA ASN A 291 17.50 18.94 -4.20
C ASN A 291 16.85 17.64 -4.70
N ILE A 292 16.10 16.93 -3.84
CA ILE A 292 15.38 15.71 -4.21
C ILE A 292 14.26 16.04 -5.20
N ILE A 293 13.55 17.14 -4.97
CA ILE A 293 12.52 17.70 -5.84
C ILE A 293 13.09 18.06 -7.21
N THR A 294 14.24 18.70 -7.26
CA THR A 294 14.91 19.07 -8.52
C THR A 294 15.30 17.82 -9.31
N THR A 295 15.84 16.82 -8.62
CA THR A 295 16.18 15.52 -9.22
C THR A 295 14.93 14.81 -9.73
N LEU A 296 13.85 14.83 -8.94
CA LEU A 296 12.54 14.34 -9.35
C LEU A 296 12.12 15.01 -10.64
N GLY A 297 12.13 16.35 -10.73
CA GLY A 297 11.79 17.15 -11.92
C GLY A 297 12.32 16.59 -13.24
N ALA A 298 13.59 16.20 -13.27
CA ALA A 298 14.21 15.61 -14.47
C ALA A 298 13.61 14.27 -14.90
N THR A 299 12.99 13.52 -14.00
CA THR A 299 12.41 12.18 -14.26
C THR A 299 10.97 12.21 -14.77
N TRP A 300 10.29 13.37 -14.77
CA TRP A 300 8.84 13.48 -15.05
C TRP A 300 8.48 13.10 -16.48
N VAL A 301 9.40 13.30 -17.43
CA VAL A 301 9.15 12.98 -18.85
C VAL A 301 8.89 11.49 -19.05
N VAL A 302 9.66 10.63 -18.38
CA VAL A 302 9.49 9.17 -18.45
C VAL A 302 8.22 8.74 -17.73
N SER A 303 7.96 9.33 -16.56
CA SER A 303 6.79 9.05 -15.73
C SER A 303 5.48 9.42 -16.42
N ASN A 304 5.48 10.51 -17.18
CA ASN A 304 4.33 11.03 -17.88
C ASN A 304 3.71 10.01 -18.84
N LYS A 305 4.51 9.42 -19.75
CA LYS A 305 3.97 8.53 -20.78
C LYS A 305 3.20 7.35 -20.17
N THR A 306 3.78 6.68 -19.18
CA THR A 306 3.15 5.53 -18.51
C THR A 306 1.86 5.91 -17.80
N ILE A 307 1.84 7.05 -17.10
CA ILE A 307 0.63 7.52 -16.39
C ILE A 307 -0.45 7.99 -17.36
N SER A 308 -0.06 8.63 -18.45
CA SER A 308 -0.96 9.02 -19.53
C SER A 308 -1.72 7.81 -20.06
N ASP A 309 -0.99 6.80 -20.52
CA ASP A 309 -1.55 5.59 -21.12
C ASP A 309 -2.50 4.90 -20.14
N PHE A 310 -2.14 4.85 -18.85
CA PHE A 310 -2.99 4.34 -17.78
C PHE A 310 -4.31 5.12 -17.65
N LEU A 311 -4.26 6.46 -17.53
CA LEU A 311 -5.45 7.26 -17.22
C LEU A 311 -6.43 7.41 -18.38
N THR A 312 -5.97 7.21 -19.61
CA THR A 312 -6.80 7.23 -20.83
C THR A 312 -7.35 5.86 -21.21
N SER A 313 -6.81 4.78 -20.66
CA SER A 313 -7.30 3.43 -20.91
C SER A 313 -8.61 3.17 -20.15
N ASP A 314 -9.49 2.33 -20.70
CA ASP A 314 -10.62 1.80 -19.93
C ASP A 314 -10.14 0.88 -18.79
N TYR A 315 -11.04 0.57 -17.86
CA TYR A 315 -10.71 -0.23 -16.69
C TYR A 315 -10.29 -1.68 -17.04
N GLU A 316 -10.83 -2.25 -18.12
CA GLU A 316 -10.47 -3.61 -18.54
C GLU A 316 -9.03 -3.67 -19.04
N VAL A 317 -8.65 -2.73 -19.90
CA VAL A 317 -7.26 -2.58 -20.37
C VAL A 317 -6.32 -2.37 -19.18
N GLN A 318 -6.68 -1.51 -18.22
CA GLN A 318 -5.86 -1.28 -17.01
C GLN A 318 -5.64 -2.55 -16.20
N ARG A 319 -6.69 -3.38 -15.99
CA ARG A 319 -6.58 -4.66 -15.28
C ARG A 319 -5.63 -5.62 -15.97
N TYR A 320 -5.75 -5.79 -17.28
CA TYR A 320 -4.87 -6.69 -18.02
C TYR A 320 -3.42 -6.22 -18.04
N LEU A 321 -3.18 -4.91 -18.18
CA LEU A 321 -1.84 -4.34 -18.03
C LEU A 321 -1.28 -4.56 -16.63
N TYR A 322 -2.12 -4.43 -15.61
CA TYR A 322 -1.74 -4.75 -14.23
C TYR A 322 -1.30 -6.22 -14.11
N TYR A 323 -2.08 -7.18 -14.60
CA TYR A 323 -1.75 -8.61 -14.50
C TYR A 323 -0.44 -8.95 -15.22
N ASP A 324 -0.24 -8.40 -16.42
CA ASP A 324 0.97 -8.61 -17.20
C ASP A 324 2.20 -8.06 -16.45
N LYS A 325 2.08 -6.90 -15.79
CA LYS A 325 3.14 -6.31 -14.97
C LYS A 325 3.37 -7.03 -13.64
N VAL A 326 2.32 -7.54 -13.01
CA VAL A 326 2.44 -8.41 -11.81
C VAL A 326 3.23 -9.67 -12.17
N LYS A 327 2.91 -10.31 -13.30
CA LYS A 327 3.65 -11.49 -13.77
C LYS A 327 5.14 -11.18 -13.90
N ILE A 328 5.51 -10.09 -14.56
CA ILE A 328 6.92 -9.66 -14.72
C ILE A 328 7.60 -9.41 -13.36
N ALA A 329 6.90 -8.78 -12.41
CA ALA A 329 7.44 -8.52 -11.09
C ALA A 329 7.67 -9.82 -10.29
N GLU A 330 6.72 -10.75 -10.37
CA GLU A 330 6.79 -12.03 -9.68
C GLU A 330 7.84 -12.97 -10.32
N GLU A 331 8.02 -12.94 -11.64
CA GLU A 331 9.10 -13.64 -12.35
C GLU A 331 10.47 -13.18 -11.85
N GLU A 332 10.67 -11.87 -11.72
CA GLU A 332 11.91 -11.31 -11.19
C GLU A 332 12.13 -11.71 -9.73
N LYS A 333 11.09 -11.66 -8.90
CA LYS A 333 11.11 -12.16 -7.52
C LYS A 333 11.55 -13.63 -7.51
N PHE A 334 10.88 -14.52 -8.23
CA PHE A 334 11.18 -15.96 -8.28
C PHE A 334 12.62 -16.21 -8.73
N ARG A 335 13.06 -15.56 -9.80
CA ARG A 335 14.40 -15.70 -10.36
C ARG A 335 15.48 -15.34 -9.33
N LEU A 336 15.26 -14.26 -8.59
CA LEU A 336 16.24 -13.74 -7.63
C LEU A 336 16.21 -14.44 -6.27
N THR A 337 15.05 -14.93 -5.82
CA THR A 337 14.91 -15.57 -4.50
C THR A 337 15.18 -17.08 -4.55
N LYS A 338 14.98 -17.75 -5.69
CA LYS A 338 15.21 -19.20 -5.84
C LYS A 338 16.67 -19.60 -5.63
N ASN A 339 17.61 -18.74 -6.00
CA ASN A 339 19.06 -19.01 -5.95
C ASN A 339 19.80 -18.24 -4.84
N SER A 340 19.12 -17.39 -4.08
CA SER A 340 19.77 -16.61 -3.04
C SER A 340 20.10 -17.49 -1.84
N VAL A 341 21.40 -17.76 -1.64
CA VAL A 341 21.91 -18.37 -0.39
C VAL A 341 21.41 -17.52 0.78
N ASN A 342 20.60 -18.14 1.66
CA ASN A 342 19.96 -17.49 2.81
C ASN A 342 18.90 -16.40 2.51
N ASN A 343 18.38 -16.31 1.28
CA ASN A 343 17.37 -15.29 0.89
C ASN A 343 17.84 -13.83 1.07
N ILE A 344 19.16 -13.60 1.08
CA ILE A 344 19.72 -12.25 1.20
C ILE A 344 19.94 -11.68 -0.19
N LEU A 345 19.13 -10.67 -0.54
CA LEU A 345 19.29 -9.91 -1.78
C LEU A 345 20.24 -8.73 -1.61
N THR A 346 20.98 -8.41 -2.68
CA THR A 346 21.76 -7.18 -2.83
C THR A 346 20.85 -5.97 -3.05
N SER A 347 21.34 -4.75 -2.81
CA SER A 347 20.56 -3.52 -3.02
C SER A 347 20.10 -3.36 -4.49
N VAL A 348 20.89 -3.82 -5.46
CA VAL A 348 20.54 -3.80 -6.89
C VAL A 348 19.41 -4.79 -7.21
N GLN A 349 19.46 -5.99 -6.63
CA GLN A 349 18.39 -6.98 -6.78
C GLN A 349 17.09 -6.51 -6.14
N ILE A 350 17.17 -5.92 -4.93
CA ILE A 350 16.02 -5.32 -4.24
C ILE A 350 15.41 -4.20 -5.10
N LEU A 351 16.25 -3.31 -5.63
CA LEU A 351 15.82 -2.24 -6.52
C LEU A 351 15.06 -2.79 -7.74
N SER A 352 15.62 -3.78 -8.44
CA SER A 352 14.98 -4.38 -9.63
C SER A 352 13.56 -4.90 -9.35
N ILE A 353 13.38 -5.61 -8.23
CA ILE A 353 12.07 -6.12 -7.84
C ILE A 353 11.13 -4.97 -7.46
N MET A 354 11.58 -4.02 -6.63
CA MET A 354 10.76 -2.88 -6.21
C MET A 354 10.28 -2.05 -7.41
N GLN A 355 11.15 -1.80 -8.39
CA GLN A 355 10.81 -1.09 -9.62
C GLN A 355 9.69 -1.78 -10.39
N LYS A 356 9.77 -3.11 -10.58
CA LYS A 356 8.74 -3.89 -11.27
C LYS A 356 7.41 -3.92 -10.50
N ILE A 357 7.47 -4.04 -9.18
CA ILE A 357 6.28 -3.93 -8.33
C ILE A 357 5.65 -2.55 -8.51
N SER A 358 6.43 -1.47 -8.45
CA SER A 358 5.93 -0.11 -8.66
C SER A 358 5.35 0.12 -10.06
N GLU A 359 5.96 -0.48 -11.08
CA GLU A 359 5.41 -0.50 -12.44
C GLU A 359 4.04 -1.16 -12.48
N SER A 360 3.85 -2.30 -11.79
CA SER A 360 2.53 -2.94 -11.70
C SER A 360 1.52 -2.04 -10.97
N LEU A 361 1.86 -1.52 -9.79
CA LEU A 361 0.96 -0.72 -8.95
C LEU A 361 0.56 0.63 -9.57
N THR A 362 1.26 1.07 -10.62
CA THR A 362 0.87 2.21 -11.44
C THR A 362 -0.52 2.03 -12.04
N TYR A 363 -0.88 0.80 -12.41
CA TYR A 363 -2.17 0.45 -13.04
C TYR A 363 -3.31 0.19 -12.03
N ARG A 364 -3.11 0.54 -10.74
CA ARG A 364 -4.15 0.51 -9.70
C ARG A 364 -4.50 1.93 -9.27
N ILE A 365 -5.78 2.28 -9.17
CA ILE A 365 -6.22 3.66 -8.95
C ILE A 365 -5.91 4.17 -7.53
N GLU A 366 -6.03 3.33 -6.49
CA GLU A 366 -5.98 3.79 -5.09
C GLU A 366 -4.73 3.40 -4.29
N SER A 367 -3.85 2.59 -4.88
CA SER A 367 -2.70 2.03 -4.16
C SER A 367 -1.54 2.98 -4.04
N TYR A 368 -0.72 2.86 -2.99
CA TYR A 368 0.65 3.36 -3.06
C TYR A 368 1.42 2.65 -4.17
N ILE A 369 2.29 3.38 -4.87
CA ILE A 369 3.07 2.80 -5.96
C ILE A 369 4.36 2.18 -5.43
N CYS A 370 5.00 2.79 -4.42
CA CYS A 370 6.31 2.35 -3.98
C CYS A 370 6.22 1.37 -2.79
N PRO A 371 6.86 0.19 -2.85
CA PRO A 371 6.93 -0.76 -1.74
C PRO A 371 7.34 -0.14 -0.38
N PRO A 372 8.34 0.77 -0.31
CA PRO A 372 8.70 1.40 0.96
C PRO A 372 7.55 2.19 1.60
N THR A 373 6.65 2.77 0.81
CA THR A 373 5.47 3.48 1.30
C THR A 373 4.46 2.53 1.90
N VAL A 374 4.26 1.36 1.29
CA VAL A 374 3.39 0.32 1.85
C VAL A 374 3.97 -0.20 3.17
N VAL A 375 5.29 -0.43 3.24
CA VAL A 375 5.97 -0.80 4.49
C VAL A 375 5.75 0.27 5.56
N HIS A 376 5.98 1.54 5.24
CA HIS A 376 5.79 2.64 6.19
C HIS A 376 4.33 2.74 6.68
N VAL A 377 3.39 2.87 5.75
CA VAL A 377 2.01 3.21 6.11
C VAL A 377 1.28 1.99 6.67
N VAL A 378 1.41 0.83 6.03
CA VAL A 378 0.62 -0.36 6.37
C VAL A 378 1.31 -1.17 7.45
N ARG A 379 2.60 -1.46 7.29
CA ARG A 379 3.32 -2.40 8.16
C ARG A 379 3.93 -1.74 9.39
N ILE A 380 4.18 -0.43 9.36
CA ILE A 380 4.65 0.33 10.51
C ILE A 380 3.47 1.08 11.16
N LEU A 381 2.93 2.11 10.51
CA LEU A 381 1.95 3.01 11.15
C LEU A 381 0.59 2.36 11.47
N GLN A 382 -0.01 1.65 10.51
CA GLN A 382 -1.31 1.02 10.72
C GLN A 382 -1.20 -0.20 11.66
N ALA A 383 -0.16 -1.01 11.49
CA ALA A 383 0.08 -2.18 12.35
C ALA A 383 0.51 -1.84 13.79
N SER A 384 0.89 -0.58 14.08
CA SER A 384 1.13 -0.09 15.44
C SER A 384 -0.04 0.74 15.99
N LYS A 385 -1.14 0.88 15.24
CA LYS A 385 -2.30 1.68 15.68
C LYS A 385 -2.93 1.00 16.91
N GLY A 386 -2.83 1.65 18.07
CA GLY A 386 -3.33 1.14 19.34
C GLY A 386 -2.26 0.49 20.23
N ASP A 387 -1.03 0.31 19.73
CA ASP A 387 0.12 -0.17 20.50
C ASP A 387 1.29 0.81 20.35
N THR A 388 1.25 1.88 21.14
CA THR A 388 2.32 2.91 21.17
C THR A 388 3.64 2.37 21.73
N ALA A 389 3.65 1.17 22.34
CA ALA A 389 4.84 0.53 22.86
C ALA A 389 5.60 -0.28 21.81
N LYS A 390 4.95 -0.65 20.69
CA LYS A 390 5.54 -1.50 19.63
C LYS A 390 6.85 -0.94 19.06
N TYR A 391 6.92 0.36 18.81
CA TYR A 391 8.13 1.06 18.40
C TYR A 391 8.50 2.09 19.47
N PRO A 392 9.42 1.76 20.39
CA PRO A 392 9.81 2.66 21.47
C PRO A 392 10.38 3.98 20.92
N THR A 393 10.51 4.99 21.78
CA THR A 393 11.09 6.30 21.42
C THR A 393 12.56 6.25 20.97
N ILE A 394 13.19 5.07 21.02
CA ILE A 394 14.55 4.81 20.53
C ILE A 394 14.66 4.97 19.01
N SER A 395 15.88 5.20 18.55
CA SER A 395 16.15 5.33 17.11
C SER A 395 15.97 3.99 16.38
N PRO A 396 15.58 3.97 15.09
CA PRO A 396 15.49 2.73 14.31
C PRO A 396 16.80 1.94 14.29
N ILE A 397 17.95 2.62 14.21
CA ILE A 397 19.26 1.95 14.21
C ILE A 397 19.49 1.21 15.52
N GLU A 398 19.15 1.83 16.65
CA GLU A 398 19.28 1.23 17.98
C GLU A 398 18.31 0.07 18.14
N TYR A 399 17.03 0.26 17.82
CA TYR A 399 16.01 -0.80 17.86
C TYR A 399 16.42 -2.01 17.01
N CYS A 400 16.81 -1.78 15.76
CA CYS A 400 17.23 -2.88 14.89
C CYS A 400 18.55 -3.51 15.34
N SER A 401 19.40 -2.78 16.06
CA SER A 401 20.63 -3.33 16.64
C SER A 401 20.39 -4.27 17.82
N THR A 402 19.33 -4.06 18.62
CA THR A 402 18.98 -4.99 19.70
C THR A 402 18.48 -6.33 19.15
N LEU A 403 17.92 -6.33 17.94
CA LEU A 403 17.48 -7.54 17.23
C LEU A 403 18.62 -8.31 16.55
N LYS A 404 19.84 -7.73 16.43
CA LYS A 404 20.96 -8.30 15.65
C LYS A 404 21.51 -9.65 16.12
N GLN A 405 21.07 -10.16 17.26
CA GLN A 405 21.47 -11.50 17.70
C GLN A 405 20.84 -12.61 16.83
N ASN A 406 19.81 -12.31 16.04
CA ASN A 406 19.24 -13.24 15.07
C ASN A 406 18.80 -12.49 13.80
N ILE A 407 19.46 -12.77 12.66
CA ILE A 407 19.14 -12.15 11.35
C ILE A 407 17.68 -12.40 10.96
N GLU A 408 17.12 -13.54 11.34
CA GLU A 408 15.70 -13.86 11.08
C GLU A 408 14.77 -12.86 11.78
N ASN A 409 15.13 -12.38 12.99
CA ASN A 409 14.35 -11.39 13.73
C ASN A 409 14.40 -9.98 13.13
N ILE A 410 15.48 -9.64 12.40
CA ILE A 410 15.58 -8.33 11.72
C ILE A 410 14.65 -8.31 10.51
N ALA A 411 14.67 -9.38 9.71
CA ALA A 411 13.89 -9.45 8.48
C ALA A 411 12.37 -9.57 8.75
N THR A 412 11.96 -10.05 9.92
CA THR A 412 10.55 -10.03 10.34
C THR A 412 10.03 -8.64 10.73
N GLU A 413 10.92 -7.66 10.92
CA GLU A 413 10.59 -6.36 11.47
C GLU A 413 10.58 -5.27 10.38
N PRO A 414 9.40 -4.74 9.99
CA PRO A 414 9.29 -3.77 8.90
C PRO A 414 10.07 -2.47 9.16
N LEU A 415 10.19 -2.02 10.43
CA LEU A 415 10.98 -0.84 10.75
C LEU A 415 12.46 -1.01 10.40
N CYS A 416 12.97 -2.25 10.41
CA CYS A 416 14.36 -2.55 10.12
C CYS A 416 14.68 -2.70 8.64
N THR A 417 13.67 -2.76 7.78
CA THR A 417 13.85 -2.98 6.34
C THR A 417 13.57 -1.75 5.48
N ILE A 418 13.03 -0.67 6.05
CA ILE A 418 12.68 0.53 5.28
C ILE A 418 13.86 1.51 5.10
N GLY A 419 14.60 1.82 6.17
CA GLY A 419 15.72 2.77 6.17
C GLY A 419 15.37 4.22 5.76
N LYS A 420 16.40 5.09 5.75
CA LYS A 420 16.27 6.53 5.46
C LYS A 420 15.59 6.79 4.11
N TYR A 421 16.08 6.16 3.04
CA TYR A 421 15.56 6.43 1.69
C TYR A 421 14.15 5.88 1.49
N GLY A 422 13.78 4.78 2.14
CA GLY A 422 12.42 4.28 2.12
C GLY A 422 11.42 5.25 2.76
N PHE A 423 11.78 5.88 3.88
CA PHE A 423 10.96 6.94 4.48
C PHE A 423 10.86 8.19 3.59
N ILE A 424 11.94 8.58 2.90
CA ILE A 424 11.91 9.70 1.95
C ILE A 424 10.97 9.39 0.77
N ILE A 425 11.04 8.19 0.20
CA ILE A 425 10.10 7.73 -0.85
C ILE A 425 8.66 7.85 -0.36
N SER A 426 8.38 7.36 0.86
CA SER A 426 7.05 7.44 1.45
C SER A 426 6.57 8.87 1.66
N LEU A 427 7.46 9.74 2.16
CA LEU A 427 7.21 11.18 2.35
C LEU A 427 6.76 11.84 1.03
N LEU A 428 7.46 11.56 -0.07
CA LEU A 428 7.16 12.12 -1.38
C LEU A 428 5.81 11.63 -1.94
N GLU A 429 5.47 10.34 -1.76
CA GLU A 429 4.13 9.84 -2.12
C GLU A 429 3.02 10.46 -1.27
N GLN A 430 3.29 10.80 0.01
CA GLN A 430 2.29 11.50 0.83
C GLN A 430 2.06 12.92 0.32
N LEU A 431 3.09 13.62 -0.16
CA LEU A 431 2.94 14.96 -0.77
C LEU A 431 1.99 14.94 -1.97
N GLY A 432 2.16 13.97 -2.87
CA GLY A 432 1.24 13.80 -4.01
C GLY A 432 -0.21 13.59 -3.57
N ASN A 433 -0.43 12.79 -2.52
CA ASN A 433 -1.77 12.54 -1.97
C ASN A 433 -2.37 13.77 -1.27
N ILE A 434 -1.59 14.50 -0.47
CA ILE A 434 -2.03 15.74 0.18
C ILE A 434 -2.56 16.70 -0.88
N HIS A 435 -1.77 16.94 -1.92
CA HIS A 435 -2.14 17.86 -3.00
C HIS A 435 -3.35 17.36 -3.78
N ARG A 436 -3.44 16.05 -4.08
CA ARG A 436 -4.64 15.47 -4.72
C ARG A 436 -5.89 15.83 -3.96
N PHE A 437 -5.93 15.49 -2.67
CA PHE A 437 -7.16 15.65 -1.89
C PHE A 437 -7.46 17.11 -1.55
N LYS A 438 -6.42 17.97 -1.49
CA LYS A 438 -6.59 19.42 -1.41
C LYS A 438 -7.34 19.96 -2.62
N LEU A 439 -6.85 19.67 -3.82
CA LEU A 439 -7.51 20.06 -5.07
C LEU A 439 -8.91 19.46 -5.19
N THR A 440 -9.07 18.15 -4.96
CA THR A 440 -10.35 17.46 -5.14
C THR A 440 -11.45 17.97 -4.21
N TYR A 441 -11.13 18.19 -2.93
CA TYR A 441 -12.15 18.41 -1.89
C TYR A 441 -12.15 19.82 -1.28
N CYS A 442 -11.02 20.55 -1.31
CA CYS A 442 -10.89 21.82 -0.59
C CYS A 442 -11.00 23.05 -1.50
N GLU A 443 -10.37 23.02 -2.68
CA GLU A 443 -10.19 24.22 -3.54
C GLU A 443 -11.24 24.35 -4.65
N GLY A 444 -12.47 23.89 -4.40
CA GLY A 444 -13.54 23.96 -5.41
C GLY A 444 -13.33 23.02 -6.60
N GLY A 445 -12.54 21.95 -6.44
CA GLY A 445 -12.34 20.92 -7.45
C GLY A 445 -13.61 20.11 -7.73
N VAL A 446 -13.43 18.94 -8.34
CA VAL A 446 -14.51 18.13 -8.95
C VAL A 446 -15.62 17.77 -7.95
N HIS A 447 -15.29 17.64 -6.66
CA HIS A 447 -16.24 17.26 -5.61
C HIS A 447 -15.96 18.01 -4.29
N PRO A 448 -16.24 19.32 -4.18
CA PRO A 448 -15.90 20.08 -2.98
C PRO A 448 -16.64 19.52 -1.76
N ASN A 449 -15.90 19.22 -0.69
CA ASN A 449 -16.43 18.66 0.54
C ASN A 449 -15.48 18.93 1.71
N GLU A 450 -15.81 19.91 2.54
CA GLU A 450 -14.95 20.38 3.64
C GLU A 450 -14.61 19.28 4.66
N SER A 451 -15.58 18.42 5.00
CA SER A 451 -15.35 17.31 5.93
C SER A 451 -14.42 16.25 5.34
N LYS A 452 -14.62 15.85 4.08
CA LYS A 452 -13.72 14.92 3.37
C LYS A 452 -12.33 15.54 3.19
N CYS A 453 -12.25 16.83 2.84
CA CYS A 453 -11.04 17.61 2.76
C CYS A 453 -10.24 17.50 4.06
N LYS A 454 -10.80 17.94 5.18
CA LYS A 454 -10.14 17.90 6.50
C LYS A 454 -9.68 16.48 6.86
N ASN A 455 -10.57 15.49 6.74
CA ASN A 455 -10.26 14.11 7.09
C ASN A 455 -9.12 13.51 6.25
N LYS A 456 -9.10 13.78 4.93
CA LYS A 456 -8.05 13.29 4.04
C LYS A 456 -6.74 14.04 4.29
N LEU A 457 -6.75 15.37 4.40
CA LEU A 457 -5.55 16.15 4.70
C LEU A 457 -4.92 15.72 6.03
N ASP A 458 -5.71 15.59 7.10
CA ASP A 458 -5.21 15.11 8.39
C ASP A 458 -4.61 13.69 8.29
N LYS A 459 -5.25 12.79 7.53
CA LYS A 459 -4.77 11.41 7.31
C LYS A 459 -3.38 11.41 6.66
N TYR A 460 -3.18 12.17 5.58
CA TYR A 460 -1.92 12.17 4.84
C TYR A 460 -0.85 13.05 5.49
N ALA A 461 -1.21 14.15 6.16
CA ALA A 461 -0.30 14.97 6.94
C ALA A 461 0.31 14.18 8.13
N LYS A 462 -0.48 13.35 8.82
CA LYS A 462 0.03 12.46 9.88
C LYS A 462 1.06 11.46 9.34
N ARG A 463 0.81 10.87 8.17
CA ARG A 463 1.74 9.94 7.51
C ARG A 463 3.01 10.67 7.06
N TYR A 464 2.88 11.87 6.50
CA TYR A 464 3.98 12.73 6.12
C TYR A 464 4.87 13.08 7.33
N LYS A 465 4.27 13.54 8.42
CA LYS A 465 4.97 13.84 9.69
C LYS A 465 5.68 12.62 10.25
N GLY A 466 5.00 11.45 10.27
CA GLY A 466 5.60 10.20 10.70
C GLY A 466 6.88 9.85 9.92
N ALA A 467 6.88 10.05 8.60
CA ALA A 467 8.09 9.84 7.80
C ALA A 467 9.22 10.81 8.20
N ILE A 468 8.92 12.10 8.40
CA ILE A 468 9.91 13.10 8.84
C ILE A 468 10.54 12.71 10.18
N GLU A 469 9.71 12.37 11.17
CA GLU A 469 10.16 11.98 12.52
C GLU A 469 11.14 10.80 12.43
N TRP A 470 10.84 9.79 11.62
CA TRP A 470 11.73 8.66 11.43
C TRP A 470 13.04 9.05 10.73
N ILE A 471 12.99 9.88 9.69
CA ILE A 471 14.22 10.33 9.01
C ILE A 471 15.12 11.14 9.96
N GLN A 472 14.55 11.97 10.84
CA GLN A 472 15.32 12.71 11.84
C GLN A 472 16.04 11.78 12.82
N LYS A 473 15.35 10.74 13.33
CA LYS A 473 15.97 9.72 14.19
C LYS A 473 17.14 8.98 13.53
N TYR A 474 17.17 8.86 12.20
CA TYR A 474 18.34 8.35 11.45
C TYR A 474 19.50 9.35 11.33
N LYS A 475 19.24 10.66 11.41
CA LYS A 475 20.28 11.71 11.37
C LYS A 475 21.00 11.82 12.72
N GLU A 476 20.26 11.79 13.83
CA GLU A 476 20.78 11.97 15.19
C GLU A 476 21.79 10.88 15.60
N THR A 477 21.63 9.67 15.08
CA THR A 477 22.48 8.50 15.37
C THR A 477 23.86 8.53 14.69
N LYS A 478 24.09 9.39 13.70
CA LYS A 478 25.43 9.61 13.10
C LYS A 478 26.27 10.64 13.86
N GLY A 479 25.74 11.19 14.97
CA GLY A 479 26.47 12.07 15.89
C GLY A 479 27.52 11.31 16.69
N GLY A 480 28.66 11.02 16.06
CA GLY A 480 29.87 10.69 16.79
C GLY A 480 30.11 11.76 17.85
N ASN A 481 30.32 11.31 19.09
CA ASN A 481 30.68 12.12 20.26
C ASN A 481 31.42 13.38 19.80
N PRO A 482 30.89 14.61 19.97
CA PRO A 482 31.56 15.79 19.47
C PRO A 482 32.94 15.75 20.09
N ARG A 483 33.97 15.53 19.27
CA ARG A 483 35.37 15.58 19.71
C ARG A 483 35.50 16.94 20.35
N LYS A 484 35.45 17.00 21.69
CA LYS A 484 35.66 18.22 22.46
C LYS A 484 36.94 18.80 21.89
N SER A 485 36.80 19.89 21.13
CA SER A 485 37.95 20.50 20.50
C SER A 485 38.91 20.80 21.63
N ARG A 486 40.08 20.15 21.60
CA ARG A 486 41.10 20.29 22.62
C ARG A 486 41.83 21.62 22.36
N LYS A 487 41.07 22.71 22.23
CA LYS A 487 41.57 24.08 22.17
C LYS A 487 41.30 24.69 23.53
N ASN A 488 42.36 25.22 24.13
CA ASN A 488 42.42 25.91 25.43
C ASN A 488 42.74 25.05 26.66
N ARG A 489 43.88 24.35 26.62
CA ARG A 489 44.66 24.06 27.84
C ARG A 489 46.15 24.40 27.65
N LYS A 490 46.43 25.64 27.19
CA LYS A 490 47.78 26.25 27.21
C LYS A 490 47.69 27.75 27.52
N LYS A 491 47.13 28.14 28.66
CA LYS A 491 47.32 29.49 29.26
C LYS A 491 47.10 29.42 30.78
N SER A 492 47.97 28.74 31.52
CA SER A 492 48.04 28.89 32.99
C SER A 492 49.41 28.55 33.60
N ARG A 493 50.51 28.85 32.89
CA ARG A 493 51.87 28.75 33.44
C ARG A 493 52.77 29.86 32.91
N LYS A 494 52.43 31.12 33.19
CA LYS A 494 53.35 32.26 33.01
C LYS A 494 52.95 33.49 33.85
N THR A 495 52.64 33.30 35.14
CA THR A 495 52.43 34.44 36.06
C THR A 495 52.82 34.11 37.52
N LYS A 496 53.99 33.48 37.71
CA LYS A 496 54.66 33.39 39.03
C LYS A 496 56.17 33.44 38.85
N ARG A 497 56.70 34.59 38.44
CA ARG A 497 58.13 34.94 38.51
C ARG A 497 58.31 36.40 38.11
N ARG A 498 58.06 37.31 39.07
CA ARG A 498 58.63 38.67 39.20
C ARG A 498 57.71 39.49 40.11
N MET A 499 58.00 39.48 41.41
CA MET A 499 57.93 40.63 42.32
C MET A 499 58.28 40.13 43.72
N ASN A 500 59.57 39.86 43.92
CA ASN A 500 60.22 39.87 45.23
C ASN A 500 61.58 40.55 45.00
N LYS A 501 61.54 41.88 44.93
CA LYS A 501 62.72 42.75 45.03
C LYS A 501 62.24 44.16 45.33
N ARG A 502 62.08 44.46 46.61
CA ARG A 502 62.25 45.79 47.23
C ARG A 502 61.88 45.72 48.72
N LYS A 503 62.88 45.44 49.55
CA LYS A 503 62.99 45.91 50.94
C LYS A 503 64.46 45.79 51.32
N TYR A 504 65.18 46.91 51.27
CA TYR A 504 66.28 47.31 52.16
C TYR A 504 66.86 48.63 51.65
N THR A 505 66.59 49.71 52.40
CA THR A 505 67.50 50.81 52.81
C THR A 505 66.64 51.96 53.35
N ARG A 506 66.47 52.04 54.66
CA ARG A 506 67.24 52.95 55.52
C ARG A 506 67.15 52.47 56.95
#